data_AF-I4HLM0-F1
#
_entry.id   AF-I4HLM0-F1
#
_cell.length_a   1.000
_cell.length_b   1.000
_cell.length_c   1.000
_cell.angle_alpha   90.00
_cell.angle_beta   90.00
_cell.angle_gamma   90.00
#
_symmetry.space_group_name_H-M   'P 1'
#
loop_
_entity.id
_entity.type
_entity.pdbx_description
1 polymer ?
#
loop_
_entity_poly.entity_id
_entity_poly.type
_entity_poly.pdbx_seq_one_letter_code
_entity_poly.pdbx_strand_id
1 'polypeptide(L)'
;MDVQYGSQIKMRHILTGFHLHSHPLNYKHPNSSQQQQVTCFNNGANGDDNDFWIVKSVNANNPRDNETQTVKDGDLLRLEHLLTQKNLHSHPGIPSPITGQQEVTCFGFSGSGDSNDLWRISIEGGGVWNDSKRVKLIHVNTDFALHSHGGQVMNDLTAFQQEVTCFSGRDENDFWQAFNISFVGVKVPEGLGRNDNNSRPVRAEQTNRVAGGTMTTNVTVSPDGKLTAETHTRTKVDFKGFTGSVIVVIYNREGRSHISGKHSFGVDGDLIPGGRSDRKDPWDESVPLEIASKADRVSIIHSHDPNLRITREQAIDLIRVAIILTAAA
;
A
#
# COMPACT_ATOMS: atom_id res chain seq x y z
N MET A 1 2.85 12.05 18.57
CA MET A 1 3.35 10.65 18.59
C MET A 1 4.59 10.57 17.72
N ASP A 2 5.65 9.94 18.22
CA ASP A 2 6.91 9.80 17.45
C ASP A 2 6.76 8.73 16.37
N VAL A 3 7.38 8.99 15.21
CA VAL A 3 7.50 8.04 14.11
C VAL A 3 8.72 7.17 14.35
N GLN A 4 8.54 5.86 14.24
CA GLN A 4 9.63 4.88 14.27
C GLN A 4 9.65 4.12 12.95
N TYR A 5 10.74 3.43 12.65
CA TYR A 5 10.68 2.43 11.59
C TYR A 5 9.61 1.38 11.96
N GLY A 6 8.91 0.83 10.99
CA GLY A 6 7.71 0.00 11.20
C GLY A 6 6.42 0.79 11.42
N SER A 7 6.46 2.11 11.63
CA SER A 7 5.24 2.91 11.72
C SER A 7 4.48 2.90 10.41
N GLN A 8 3.17 2.66 10.47
CA GLN A 8 2.21 3.09 9.46
C GLN A 8 1.87 4.55 9.71
N ILE A 9 1.98 5.36 8.68
CA ILE A 9 1.69 6.79 8.71
C ILE A 9 0.84 7.17 7.50
N LYS A 10 0.11 8.26 7.62
CA LYS A 10 -0.34 9.04 6.46
C LYS A 10 0.48 10.32 6.40
N MET A 11 0.68 10.85 5.20
CA MET A 11 1.44 12.07 4.97
C MET A 11 0.54 13.13 4.36
N ARG A 12 0.47 14.30 4.99
CA ARG A 12 -0.30 15.44 4.50
C ARG A 12 0.63 16.50 3.95
N HIS A 13 0.39 16.93 2.71
CA HIS A 13 1.05 18.08 2.13
C HIS A 13 0.57 19.35 2.84
N ILE A 14 1.50 20.15 3.38
CA ILE A 14 1.16 21.26 4.29
C ILE A 14 0.31 22.33 3.61
N LEU A 15 0.66 22.74 2.39
CA LEU A 15 0.00 23.87 1.75
C LEU A 15 -1.40 23.54 1.20
N THR A 16 -1.60 22.33 0.66
CA THR A 16 -2.90 21.94 0.09
C THR A 16 -3.77 21.15 1.05
N GLY A 17 -3.19 20.57 2.11
CA GLY A 17 -3.88 19.70 3.05
C GLY A 17 -4.21 18.31 2.48
N PHE A 18 -3.80 18.01 1.25
CA PHE A 18 -4.07 16.73 0.58
C PHE A 18 -3.08 15.66 1.04
N HIS A 19 -3.43 14.40 0.85
CA HIS A 19 -2.65 13.28 1.38
C HIS A 19 -1.82 12.60 0.29
N LEU A 20 -0.60 12.20 0.63
CA LEU A 20 0.23 11.37 -0.24
C LEU A 20 -0.48 10.03 -0.46
N HIS A 21 -0.75 9.71 -1.71
CA HIS A 21 -1.69 8.68 -2.12
C HIS A 21 -1.11 7.83 -3.26
N SER A 22 -1.53 6.57 -3.34
CA SER A 22 -1.21 5.69 -4.45
C SER A 22 -2.33 4.68 -4.71
N HIS A 23 -2.47 4.22 -5.94
CA HIS A 23 -3.55 3.33 -6.37
C HIS A 23 -3.08 2.38 -7.49
N PRO A 24 -3.81 1.31 -7.84
CA PRO A 24 -3.40 0.37 -8.90
C PRO A 24 -3.58 0.94 -10.34
N LEU A 25 -3.30 2.22 -10.54
CA LEU A 25 -3.20 2.87 -11.84
C LEU A 25 -1.74 3.23 -12.12
N ASN A 26 -1.31 3.08 -13.36
CA ASN A 26 0.02 3.44 -13.82
C ASN A 26 -0.03 4.73 -14.65
N TYR A 27 1.08 5.47 -14.68
CA TYR A 27 1.23 6.61 -15.58
C TYR A 27 1.15 6.17 -17.05
N LYS A 28 0.54 7.01 -17.88
CA LYS A 28 0.34 6.77 -19.31
C LYS A 28 0.68 8.00 -20.17
N HIS A 29 1.21 9.07 -19.57
CA HIS A 29 1.63 10.24 -20.32
C HIS A 29 2.88 9.93 -21.16
N PRO A 30 3.12 10.71 -22.23
CA PRO A 30 4.32 10.58 -23.05
C PRO A 30 5.60 10.67 -22.20
N ASN A 31 6.58 9.81 -22.50
CA ASN A 31 7.86 9.72 -21.80
C ASN A 31 7.78 9.31 -20.32
N SER A 32 6.63 8.81 -19.85
CA SER A 32 6.50 8.24 -18.49
C SER A 32 7.29 6.95 -18.32
N SER A 33 7.57 6.59 -17.06
CA SER A 33 8.12 5.28 -16.72
C SER A 33 7.10 4.14 -16.82
N GLN A 34 5.81 4.46 -16.98
CA GLN A 34 4.68 3.54 -16.93
C GLN A 34 4.54 2.77 -15.59
N GLN A 35 5.19 3.27 -14.53
CA GLN A 35 5.08 2.73 -13.18
C GLN A 35 3.81 3.23 -12.47
N GLN A 36 3.55 2.71 -11.27
CA GLN A 36 2.35 3.04 -10.50
C GLN A 36 2.36 4.51 -10.10
N GLN A 37 1.21 5.16 -10.24
CA GLN A 37 1.03 6.58 -9.94
C GLN A 37 1.17 6.86 -8.45
N VAL A 38 1.76 8.01 -8.14
CA VAL A 38 1.71 8.65 -6.82
C VAL A 38 1.11 10.04 -6.98
N THR A 39 0.18 10.38 -6.10
CA THR A 39 -0.63 11.59 -6.21
C THR A 39 -0.83 12.21 -4.83
N CYS A 40 -1.39 13.42 -4.81
CA CYS A 40 -1.93 14.05 -3.62
C CYS A 40 -3.46 14.03 -3.74
N PHE A 41 -4.14 13.29 -2.87
CA PHE A 41 -5.58 13.10 -2.95
C PHE A 41 -6.33 13.86 -1.86
N ASN A 42 -7.49 14.41 -2.21
CA ASN A 42 -8.40 15.07 -1.28
C ASN A 42 -9.58 14.15 -0.95
N ASN A 43 -9.42 13.41 0.14
CA ASN A 43 -10.39 12.46 0.67
C ASN A 43 -10.88 12.87 2.08
N GLY A 44 -10.82 14.16 2.39
CA GLY A 44 -11.23 14.71 3.69
C GLY A 44 -10.22 14.48 4.81
N ALA A 45 -10.52 15.00 6.00
CA ALA A 45 -9.53 15.13 7.09
C ALA A 45 -8.91 13.81 7.60
N ASN A 46 -9.58 12.68 7.41
CA ASN A 46 -9.13 11.38 7.92
C ASN A 46 -8.34 10.56 6.89
N GLY A 47 -8.40 10.95 5.61
CA GLY A 47 -7.87 10.15 4.52
C GLY A 47 -8.64 8.86 4.25
N ASP A 48 -8.13 8.06 3.32
CA ASP A 48 -8.59 6.69 3.03
C ASP A 48 -7.45 5.67 3.16
N ASP A 49 -7.71 4.41 2.85
CA ASP A 49 -6.75 3.32 3.06
C ASP A 49 -5.55 3.34 2.08
N ASN A 50 -5.67 4.02 0.93
CA ASN A 50 -4.59 4.22 -0.04
C ASN A 50 -3.63 5.36 0.35
N ASP A 51 -3.85 6.01 1.51
CA ASP A 51 -2.95 7.04 2.03
C ASP A 51 -1.91 6.49 3.02
N PHE A 52 -1.99 5.19 3.35
CA PHE A 52 -1.09 4.60 4.35
C PHE A 52 0.25 4.19 3.74
N TRP A 53 1.32 4.54 4.46
CA TRP A 53 2.71 4.21 4.13
C TRP A 53 3.40 3.60 5.35
N ILE A 54 4.22 2.57 5.14
CA ILE A 54 5.09 1.99 6.17
C ILE A 54 6.46 2.64 6.07
N VAL A 55 6.94 3.19 7.18
CA VAL A 55 8.30 3.74 7.29
C VAL A 55 9.29 2.59 7.48
N LYS A 56 10.20 2.37 6.54
CA LYS A 56 11.19 1.27 6.58
C LYS A 56 12.61 1.81 6.68
N SER A 57 13.43 1.11 7.46
CA SER A 57 14.87 1.38 7.54
C SER A 57 15.58 0.88 6.27
N VAL A 58 16.68 1.52 5.92
CA VAL A 58 17.57 1.09 4.82
C VAL A 58 18.40 -0.14 5.15
N ASN A 59 18.59 -0.47 6.44
CA ASN A 59 19.39 -1.61 6.88
C ASN A 59 18.54 -2.89 6.80
N ALA A 60 18.69 -3.63 5.70
CA ALA A 60 17.80 -4.71 5.25
C ALA A 60 18.08 -6.10 5.83
N ASN A 61 18.94 -6.25 6.85
CA ASN A 61 19.29 -7.59 7.34
C ASN A 61 18.13 -8.24 8.12
N ASN A 62 17.24 -7.45 8.73
CA ASN A 62 15.95 -7.88 9.27
C ASN A 62 15.08 -6.64 9.55
N PRO A 63 13.92 -6.44 8.88
CA PRO A 63 13.03 -5.30 9.11
C PRO A 63 12.66 -5.11 10.58
N ARG A 64 12.52 -6.23 11.31
CA ARG A 64 12.15 -6.29 12.74
C ARG A 64 13.18 -5.69 13.69
N ASP A 65 14.45 -5.61 13.29
CA ASP A 65 15.51 -5.19 14.21
C ASP A 65 15.48 -3.68 14.48
N ASN A 66 14.80 -2.91 13.62
CA ASN A 66 14.71 -1.44 13.71
C ASN A 66 13.29 -0.92 14.00
N GLU A 67 12.27 -1.80 14.09
CA GLU A 67 10.83 -1.47 14.21
C GLU A 67 10.43 -0.67 15.47
N THR A 68 11.39 -0.36 16.35
CA THR A 68 11.18 0.49 17.53
C THR A 68 12.11 1.70 17.62
N GLN A 69 12.98 1.91 16.62
CA GLN A 69 13.90 3.03 16.60
C GLN A 69 13.21 4.26 16.02
N THR A 70 13.27 5.37 16.76
CA THR A 70 12.73 6.65 16.29
C THR A 70 13.50 7.16 15.09
N VAL A 71 12.77 7.66 14.10
CA VAL A 71 13.36 8.30 12.92
C VAL A 71 13.85 9.68 13.29
N LYS A 72 15.09 10.00 12.94
CA LYS A 72 15.73 11.28 13.26
C LYS A 72 16.03 12.08 12.01
N ASP A 73 16.23 13.38 12.20
CA ASP A 73 16.67 14.27 11.13
C ASP A 73 17.94 13.74 10.44
N GLY A 74 17.94 13.74 9.11
CA GLY A 74 19.04 13.25 8.29
C GLY A 74 19.04 11.75 8.02
N ASP A 75 18.18 10.97 8.68
CA ASP A 75 18.07 9.53 8.45
C ASP A 75 17.68 9.20 7.01
N LEU A 76 18.14 8.05 6.53
CA LEU A 76 17.70 7.47 5.28
C LEU A 76 16.59 6.44 5.56
N LEU A 77 15.52 6.51 4.78
CA LEU A 77 14.36 5.64 4.91
C LEU A 77 13.78 5.26 3.55
N ARG A 78 12.89 4.27 3.57
CA ARG A 78 11.96 3.95 2.48
C ARG A 78 10.54 4.13 2.99
N LEU A 79 9.63 4.57 2.12
CA LEU A 79 8.18 4.55 2.40
C LEU A 79 7.55 3.49 1.49
N GLU A 80 6.94 2.46 2.09
CA GLU A 80 6.21 1.44 1.33
C GLU A 80 4.71 1.72 1.40
N HIS A 81 4.06 1.87 0.26
CA HIS A 81 2.61 2.02 0.17
C HIS A 81 1.92 0.75 0.69
N LEU A 82 1.01 0.91 1.66
CA LEU A 82 0.46 -0.19 2.44
C LEU A 82 -0.23 -1.24 1.59
N LEU A 83 -1.10 -0.79 0.67
CA LEU A 83 -1.99 -1.68 -0.06
C LEU A 83 -1.31 -2.37 -1.23
N THR A 84 -0.38 -1.68 -1.90
CA THR A 84 0.28 -2.20 -3.09
C THR A 84 1.65 -2.82 -2.78
N GLN A 85 2.16 -2.60 -1.57
CA GLN A 85 3.48 -3.04 -1.10
C GLN A 85 4.64 -2.56 -2.00
N LYS A 86 4.44 -1.42 -2.67
CA LYS A 86 5.43 -0.77 -3.54
C LYS A 86 6.10 0.38 -2.79
N ASN A 87 7.37 0.62 -3.06
CA ASN A 87 8.11 1.72 -2.46
C ASN A 87 7.81 3.04 -3.20
N LEU A 88 7.73 4.14 -2.45
CA LEU A 88 7.83 5.48 -2.99
C LEU A 88 9.19 5.63 -3.71
N HIS A 89 9.14 5.99 -4.98
CA HIS A 89 10.27 5.91 -5.91
C HIS A 89 10.35 7.17 -6.77
N SER A 90 11.56 7.53 -7.19
CA SER A 90 11.75 8.56 -8.22
C SER A 90 13.01 8.29 -9.02
N HIS A 91 13.06 8.72 -10.28
CA HIS A 91 14.18 8.42 -11.17
C HIS A 91 14.63 9.65 -11.96
N PRO A 92 15.94 9.79 -12.22
CA PRO A 92 16.44 10.91 -12.99
C PRO A 92 15.96 10.85 -14.45
N GLY A 93 15.61 12.01 -15.00
CA GLY A 93 15.37 12.17 -16.44
C GLY A 93 13.98 11.77 -16.94
N ILE A 94 13.06 11.35 -16.06
CA ILE A 94 11.67 11.06 -16.44
C ILE A 94 10.76 12.21 -15.98
N PRO A 95 10.03 12.86 -16.91
CA PRO A 95 9.16 13.98 -16.57
C PRO A 95 7.84 13.53 -15.94
N SER A 96 7.33 14.34 -15.03
CA SER A 96 6.02 14.22 -14.41
C SER A 96 4.91 14.64 -15.39
N PRO A 97 3.68 14.11 -15.25
CA PRO A 97 2.62 14.26 -16.26
C PRO A 97 2.14 15.68 -16.55
N ILE A 98 2.17 16.59 -15.57
CA ILE A 98 1.54 17.91 -15.68
C ILE A 98 2.60 19.01 -15.78
N THR A 99 3.51 19.06 -14.82
CA THR A 99 4.51 20.14 -14.73
C THR A 99 5.84 19.83 -15.41
N GLY A 100 6.07 18.57 -15.81
CA GLY A 100 7.34 18.14 -16.40
C GLY A 100 8.52 18.18 -15.41
N GLN A 101 8.24 18.25 -14.10
CA GLN A 101 9.24 18.05 -13.05
C GLN A 101 9.67 16.58 -13.01
N GLN A 102 10.45 16.15 -12.01
CA GLN A 102 10.85 14.74 -11.95
C GLN A 102 9.68 13.86 -11.47
N GLU A 103 9.41 12.77 -12.19
CA GLU A 103 8.32 11.83 -11.89
C GLU A 103 8.54 11.13 -10.54
N VAL A 104 7.47 11.00 -9.75
CA VAL A 104 7.43 10.19 -8.51
C VAL A 104 6.41 9.09 -8.69
N THR A 105 6.77 7.87 -8.30
CA THR A 105 6.03 6.64 -8.61
C THR A 105 6.06 5.68 -7.43
N CYS A 106 5.28 4.61 -7.54
CA CYS A 106 5.40 3.43 -6.71
C CYS A 106 6.11 2.31 -7.50
N PHE A 107 7.26 1.85 -7.01
CA PHE A 107 8.10 0.83 -7.67
C PHE A 107 8.39 -0.37 -6.77
N GLY A 108 8.86 -1.47 -7.35
CA GLY A 108 9.18 -2.69 -6.60
C GLY A 108 7.94 -3.42 -6.08
N PHE A 109 8.16 -4.34 -5.14
CA PHE A 109 7.13 -5.12 -4.43
C PHE A 109 7.74 -5.93 -3.28
N SER A 110 7.13 -5.89 -2.08
CA SER A 110 7.41 -6.82 -0.96
C SER A 110 8.91 -6.98 -0.63
N GLY A 111 9.60 -5.84 -0.44
CA GLY A 111 11.04 -5.80 -0.15
C GLY A 111 11.95 -5.77 -1.39
N SER A 112 11.42 -6.01 -2.59
CA SER A 112 12.11 -5.69 -3.86
C SER A 112 12.12 -4.18 -4.06
N GLY A 113 13.29 -3.62 -4.37
CA GLY A 113 13.52 -2.20 -4.55
C GLY A 113 14.99 -1.91 -4.91
N ASP A 114 15.33 -0.65 -5.18
CA ASP A 114 16.69 -0.23 -5.49
C ASP A 114 17.09 1.04 -4.71
N SER A 115 18.12 1.77 -5.18
CA SER A 115 18.59 3.00 -4.51
C SER A 115 17.71 4.22 -4.80
N ASN A 116 16.84 4.18 -5.81
CA ASN A 116 15.87 5.24 -6.13
C ASN A 116 14.63 5.21 -5.21
N ASP A 117 14.54 4.21 -4.32
CA ASP A 117 13.56 4.14 -3.24
C ASP A 117 14.03 4.90 -1.97
N LEU A 118 15.26 5.42 -1.97
CA LEU A 118 15.88 6.00 -0.79
C LEU A 118 15.55 7.49 -0.65
N TRP A 119 15.01 7.83 0.51
CA TRP A 119 14.66 9.19 0.89
C TRP A 119 15.41 9.58 2.16
N ARG A 120 16.04 10.75 2.15
CA ARG A 120 16.58 11.39 3.34
C ARG A 120 15.50 12.27 3.95
N ILE A 121 15.18 12.05 5.22
CA ILE A 121 14.27 12.94 5.93
C ILE A 121 14.98 14.20 6.40
N SER A 122 14.36 15.35 6.18
CA SER A 122 14.76 16.64 6.75
C SER A 122 13.63 17.16 7.61
N ILE A 123 13.89 17.33 8.90
CA ILE A 123 12.91 17.74 9.91
C ILE A 123 13.13 19.21 10.25
N GLU A 124 12.08 20.02 10.17
CA GLU A 124 12.17 21.42 10.55
C GLU A 124 12.52 21.56 12.05
N GLY A 125 13.63 22.25 12.32
CA GLY A 125 14.22 22.38 13.66
C GLY A 125 14.88 21.09 14.18
N GLY A 126 15.10 20.09 13.33
CA GLY A 126 15.78 18.83 13.66
C GLY A 126 15.04 17.96 14.68
N GLY A 127 15.78 16.99 15.23
CA GLY A 127 15.32 16.11 16.30
C GLY A 127 14.66 14.81 15.81
N VAL A 128 13.63 14.37 16.52
CA VAL A 128 12.86 13.16 16.23
C VAL A 128 11.64 13.52 15.38
N TRP A 129 11.33 12.69 14.38
CA TRP A 129 10.14 12.84 13.57
C TRP A 129 8.90 12.48 14.37
N ASN A 130 7.91 13.36 14.40
CA ASN A 130 6.61 13.13 15.00
C ASN A 130 5.51 13.91 14.25
N ASP A 131 4.26 13.69 14.64
CA ASP A 131 3.06 14.33 14.09
C ASP A 131 3.03 15.88 14.19
N SER A 132 3.80 16.49 15.07
CA SER A 132 3.88 17.96 15.18
C SER A 132 4.89 18.59 14.21
N LYS A 133 5.80 17.80 13.64
CA LYS A 133 6.90 18.31 12.81
C LYS A 133 6.50 18.45 11.34
N ARG A 134 6.95 19.54 10.73
CA ARG A 134 7.03 19.69 9.27
C ARG A 134 8.32 19.04 8.79
N VAL A 135 8.21 18.25 7.73
CA VAL A 135 9.34 17.50 7.18
C VAL A 135 9.40 17.63 5.66
N LYS A 136 10.60 17.49 5.11
CA LYS A 136 10.84 17.26 3.68
C LYS A 136 11.40 15.85 3.50
N LEU A 137 11.05 15.20 2.40
CA LEU A 137 11.66 13.95 1.98
C LEU A 137 12.52 14.23 0.74
N ILE A 138 13.82 14.02 0.86
CA ILE A 138 14.80 14.33 -0.17
C ILE A 138 15.21 13.04 -0.86
N HIS A 139 14.92 12.91 -2.15
CA HIS A 139 15.32 11.76 -2.94
C HIS A 139 16.84 11.69 -3.04
N VAL A 140 17.44 10.60 -2.56
CA VAL A 140 18.90 10.52 -2.35
C VAL A 140 19.70 10.63 -3.64
N ASN A 141 19.23 9.98 -4.71
CA ASN A 141 20.01 9.90 -5.96
C ASN A 141 19.97 11.18 -6.78
N THR A 142 18.94 12.02 -6.63
CA THR A 142 18.81 13.28 -7.40
C THR A 142 18.89 14.53 -6.56
N ASP A 143 18.89 14.40 -5.23
CA ASP A 143 18.78 15.52 -4.28
C ASP A 143 17.57 16.41 -4.57
N PHE A 144 16.45 15.83 -5.03
CA PHE A 144 15.19 16.54 -5.29
C PHE A 144 14.20 16.27 -4.15
N ALA A 145 13.37 17.24 -3.78
CA ALA A 145 12.43 17.10 -2.67
C ALA A 145 11.11 16.55 -3.19
N LEU A 146 10.50 15.63 -2.44
CA LEU A 146 9.12 15.23 -2.65
C LEU A 146 8.24 16.47 -2.53
N HIS A 147 7.48 16.75 -3.58
CA HIS A 147 6.84 18.02 -3.81
C HIS A 147 5.42 17.82 -4.32
N SER A 148 4.53 18.73 -3.98
CA SER A 148 3.20 18.80 -4.59
C SER A 148 2.69 20.23 -4.57
N HIS A 149 1.87 20.62 -5.53
CA HIS A 149 1.48 22.02 -5.69
C HIS A 149 0.02 22.17 -6.07
N GLY A 150 -0.63 23.19 -5.49
CA GLY A 150 -1.99 23.59 -5.86
C GLY A 150 -2.05 24.40 -7.16
N GLY A 151 -3.25 24.58 -7.69
CA GLY A 151 -3.52 25.49 -8.82
C GLY A 151 -3.26 24.90 -10.22
N GLN A 152 -2.70 23.70 -10.33
CA GLN A 152 -2.58 22.98 -11.60
C GLN A 152 -3.88 22.26 -11.97
N VAL A 153 -4.15 22.14 -13.27
CA VAL A 153 -5.32 21.41 -13.78
C VAL A 153 -5.13 19.91 -13.52
N MET A 154 -5.95 19.35 -12.63
CA MET A 154 -6.01 17.90 -12.41
C MET A 154 -6.80 17.27 -13.55
N ASN A 155 -6.20 16.31 -14.24
CA ASN A 155 -6.78 15.66 -15.41
C ASN A 155 -6.62 14.13 -15.33
N ASP A 156 -7.03 13.44 -16.38
CA ASP A 156 -7.01 11.99 -16.46
C ASP A 156 -5.61 11.36 -16.34
N LEU A 157 -4.54 12.12 -16.64
CA LEU A 157 -3.15 11.64 -16.48
C LEU A 157 -2.78 11.34 -15.02
N THR A 158 -3.44 11.99 -14.07
CA THR A 158 -3.30 11.77 -12.62
C THR A 158 -4.59 11.29 -11.98
N ALA A 159 -5.49 10.67 -12.76
CA ALA A 159 -6.81 10.24 -12.29
C ALA A 159 -7.62 11.36 -11.61
N PHE A 160 -7.48 12.60 -12.09
CA PHE A 160 -8.09 13.82 -11.55
C PHE A 160 -7.65 14.15 -10.11
N GLN A 161 -6.45 13.72 -9.72
CA GLN A 161 -5.83 14.03 -8.42
C GLN A 161 -4.64 14.96 -8.60
N GLN A 162 -4.17 15.59 -7.51
CA GLN A 162 -3.04 16.50 -7.56
C GLN A 162 -1.75 15.72 -7.86
N GLU A 163 -0.90 16.27 -8.73
CA GLU A 163 0.39 15.67 -9.06
C GLU A 163 1.34 15.69 -7.85
N VAL A 164 2.14 14.64 -7.69
CA VAL A 164 3.29 14.59 -6.80
C VAL A 164 4.55 14.41 -7.64
N THR A 165 5.59 15.16 -7.33
CA THR A 165 6.82 15.27 -8.11
C THR A 165 8.05 15.27 -7.22
N CYS A 166 9.23 15.25 -7.84
CA CYS A 166 10.49 15.61 -7.23
C CYS A 166 10.95 16.96 -7.79
N PHE A 167 11.14 17.95 -6.90
CA PHE A 167 11.49 19.32 -7.29
C PHE A 167 12.87 19.73 -6.78
N SER A 168 13.67 20.33 -7.68
CA SER A 168 15.03 20.80 -7.38
C SER A 168 15.06 22.18 -6.73
N GLY A 169 14.04 23.02 -6.98
CA GLY A 169 14.05 24.44 -6.60
C GLY A 169 13.92 24.72 -5.10
N ARG A 170 13.43 23.74 -4.33
CA ARG A 170 13.20 23.79 -2.87
C ARG A 170 12.36 24.96 -2.40
N ASP A 171 11.10 24.71 -2.04
CA ASP A 171 10.20 25.76 -1.56
C ASP A 171 9.27 25.25 -0.44
N GLU A 172 8.19 25.99 -0.18
CA GLU A 172 7.19 25.65 0.84
C GLU A 172 6.28 24.47 0.44
N ASN A 173 6.21 24.10 -0.84
CA ASN A 173 5.45 22.95 -1.36
C ASN A 173 6.19 21.61 -1.14
N ASP A 174 7.39 21.64 -0.59
CA ASP A 174 8.12 20.42 -0.20
C ASP A 174 7.73 19.91 1.19
N PHE A 175 6.93 20.67 1.95
CA PHE A 175 6.65 20.35 3.34
C PHE A 175 5.45 19.41 3.51
N TRP A 176 5.69 18.37 4.29
CA TRP A 176 4.73 17.35 4.66
C TRP A 176 4.63 17.23 6.19
N GLN A 177 3.55 16.65 6.67
CA GLN A 177 3.37 16.30 8.07
C GLN A 177 2.74 14.92 8.20
N ALA A 178 3.31 14.11 9.09
CA ALA A 178 2.77 12.79 9.39
C ALA A 178 1.53 12.90 10.28
N PHE A 179 0.55 12.02 10.06
CA PHE A 179 -0.63 11.86 10.90
C PHE A 179 -1.11 10.40 10.85
N ASN A 180 -2.08 10.02 11.70
CA ASN A 180 -2.54 8.64 11.85
C ASN A 180 -1.36 7.63 12.07
N ILE A 181 -0.40 8.03 12.91
CA ILE A 181 0.78 7.20 13.22
C ILE A 181 0.34 5.99 14.04
N SER A 182 0.69 4.79 13.59
CA SER A 182 0.48 3.53 14.33
C SER A 182 1.66 2.57 14.09
N PHE A 183 1.92 1.63 15.01
CA PHE A 183 3.07 0.72 14.92
C PHE A 183 2.69 -0.69 14.44
N VAL A 184 3.52 -1.27 13.58
CA VAL A 184 3.65 -2.72 13.34
C VAL A 184 4.69 -3.25 14.37
N GLY A 185 4.31 -4.15 15.30
CA GLY A 185 5.07 -4.47 16.54
C GLY A 185 6.49 -5.04 16.36
N VAL A 186 7.44 -5.03 17.32
CA VAL A 186 7.40 -5.40 18.77
C VAL A 186 8.64 -4.84 19.55
N LYS A 187 8.48 -4.42 20.82
CA LYS A 187 9.38 -4.84 21.94
C LYS A 187 8.67 -4.78 23.29
N VAL A 188 8.49 -5.95 23.91
CA VAL A 188 8.15 -6.10 25.34
C VAL A 188 9.46 -6.39 26.10
N PRO A 189 9.81 -5.65 27.16
CA PRO A 189 10.85 -6.06 28.11
C PRO A 189 10.39 -7.34 28.83
N GLU A 190 11.31 -8.29 29.02
CA GLU A 190 11.02 -9.51 29.76
C GLU A 190 10.44 -9.22 31.16
N GLY A 191 9.32 -9.88 31.45
CA GLY A 191 8.74 -9.99 32.79
C GLY A 191 7.83 -8.85 33.19
N LEU A 192 6.53 -8.97 32.91
CA LEU A 192 5.45 -8.42 33.74
C LEU A 192 4.11 -9.07 33.33
N GLY A 193 3.59 -9.93 34.19
CA GLY A 193 2.17 -10.22 34.39
C GLY A 193 1.37 -10.81 33.23
N ARG A 194 1.21 -12.15 33.23
CA ARG A 194 -0.10 -12.71 32.90
C ARG A 194 -1.09 -12.17 33.94
N ASN A 195 -2.06 -11.38 33.50
CA ASN A 195 -3.32 -11.15 34.19
C ASN A 195 -4.38 -10.70 33.17
N ASP A 196 -5.14 -11.68 32.70
CA ASP A 196 -6.59 -11.75 32.72
C ASP A 196 -7.37 -10.50 32.29
N ASN A 197 -7.68 -10.41 31.00
CA ASN A 197 -8.98 -9.92 30.54
C ASN A 197 -9.38 -10.70 29.29
N ASN A 198 -10.39 -11.56 29.43
CA ASN A 198 -10.93 -12.43 28.40
C ASN A 198 -11.60 -11.57 27.30
N SER A 199 -10.82 -11.08 26.34
CA SER A 199 -11.34 -10.40 25.15
C SER A 199 -12.07 -11.42 24.29
N ARG A 200 -13.25 -11.06 23.77
CA ARG A 200 -13.97 -11.93 22.83
C ARG A 200 -13.30 -11.83 21.45
N PRO A 201 -13.37 -12.88 20.60
CA PRO A 201 -12.89 -12.78 19.23
C PRO A 201 -13.50 -11.58 18.50
N VAL A 202 -12.67 -10.82 17.79
CA VAL A 202 -13.12 -9.72 16.95
C VAL A 202 -13.48 -10.27 15.59
N ARG A 203 -14.65 -9.88 15.07
CA ARG A 203 -15.16 -10.35 13.79
C ARG A 203 -15.42 -9.16 12.88
N ALA A 204 -15.14 -9.34 11.59
CA ALA A 204 -15.47 -8.37 10.56
C ALA A 204 -15.92 -9.12 9.30
N GLU A 205 -16.82 -8.50 8.56
CA GLU A 205 -17.21 -8.94 7.23
C GLU A 205 -17.21 -7.73 6.31
N GLN A 206 -16.71 -7.90 5.10
CA GLN A 206 -16.77 -6.86 4.09
C GLN A 206 -17.03 -7.46 2.72
N THR A 207 -17.80 -6.73 1.90
CA THR A 207 -18.11 -7.09 0.52
C THR A 207 -17.83 -5.90 -0.40
N ASN A 208 -16.91 -6.08 -1.34
CA ASN A 208 -16.57 -5.05 -2.32
C ASN A 208 -16.74 -5.58 -3.75
N ARG A 209 -17.01 -4.68 -4.69
CA ARG A 209 -16.87 -4.97 -6.12
C ARG A 209 -15.40 -4.84 -6.52
N VAL A 210 -14.87 -5.85 -7.19
CA VAL A 210 -13.47 -5.91 -7.64
C VAL A 210 -13.44 -6.38 -9.08
N ALA A 211 -12.89 -5.55 -9.99
CA ALA A 211 -12.72 -5.87 -11.41
C ALA A 211 -13.96 -6.47 -12.13
N GLY A 212 -15.15 -5.97 -11.79
CA GLY A 212 -16.42 -6.41 -12.39
C GLY A 212 -17.07 -7.61 -11.70
N GLY A 213 -16.39 -8.26 -10.77
CA GLY A 213 -16.97 -9.25 -9.85
C GLY A 213 -17.10 -8.73 -8.42
N THR A 214 -17.32 -9.64 -7.49
CA THR A 214 -17.53 -9.36 -6.07
C THR A 214 -16.59 -10.22 -5.23
N MET A 215 -15.99 -9.60 -4.21
CA MET A 215 -15.28 -10.30 -3.13
C MET A 215 -16.00 -10.02 -1.82
N THR A 216 -16.39 -11.07 -1.11
CA THR A 216 -16.86 -11.01 0.28
C THR A 216 -15.81 -11.71 1.13
N THR A 217 -15.41 -11.13 2.26
CA THR A 217 -14.51 -11.82 3.19
C THR A 217 -15.02 -11.71 4.61
N ASN A 218 -15.06 -12.85 5.28
CA ASN A 218 -15.39 -13.00 6.67
C ASN A 218 -14.11 -13.25 7.46
N VAL A 219 -13.89 -12.51 8.53
CA VAL A 219 -12.69 -12.58 9.36
C VAL A 219 -13.06 -12.79 10.82
N THR A 220 -12.31 -13.63 11.50
CA THR A 220 -12.30 -13.76 12.96
C THR A 220 -10.86 -13.71 13.47
N VAL A 221 -10.59 -12.78 14.40
CA VAL A 221 -9.33 -12.69 15.13
C VAL A 221 -9.59 -13.16 16.56
N SER A 222 -8.97 -14.28 16.92
CA SER A 222 -9.08 -14.88 18.24
C SER A 222 -7.99 -14.35 19.18
N PRO A 223 -8.28 -14.18 20.49
CA PRO A 223 -7.31 -13.65 21.47
C PRO A 223 -6.03 -14.48 21.61
N ASP A 224 -6.09 -15.76 21.23
CA ASP A 224 -4.98 -16.71 21.22
C ASP A 224 -4.02 -16.52 20.04
N GLY A 225 -4.19 -15.47 19.24
CA GLY A 225 -3.29 -15.15 18.13
C GLY A 225 -3.70 -15.76 16.80
N LYS A 226 -4.90 -16.36 16.69
CA LYS A 226 -5.34 -16.93 15.41
C LYS A 226 -6.20 -15.95 14.61
N LEU A 227 -5.77 -15.65 13.38
CA LEU A 227 -6.61 -15.04 12.34
C LEU A 227 -7.16 -16.16 11.45
N THR A 228 -8.48 -16.29 11.39
CA THR A 228 -9.16 -17.19 10.44
C THR A 228 -10.09 -16.40 9.55
N ALA A 229 -10.10 -16.69 8.26
CA ALA A 229 -10.93 -16.01 7.29
C ALA A 229 -11.43 -16.94 6.19
N GLU A 230 -12.52 -16.54 5.54
CA GLU A 230 -13.01 -17.14 4.31
C GLU A 230 -13.30 -16.02 3.31
N THR A 231 -12.71 -16.13 2.12
CA THR A 231 -12.96 -15.20 1.02
C THR A 231 -13.84 -15.87 -0.03
N HIS A 232 -15.01 -15.29 -0.25
CA HIS A 232 -15.95 -15.67 -1.31
C HIS A 232 -15.75 -14.74 -2.50
N THR A 233 -15.24 -15.29 -3.60
CA THR A 233 -15.03 -14.58 -4.86
C THR A 233 -16.10 -15.03 -5.86
N ARG A 234 -16.80 -14.08 -6.51
CA ARG A 234 -17.88 -14.39 -7.46
C ARG A 234 -17.94 -13.42 -8.63
N THR A 235 -18.19 -13.91 -9.84
CA THR A 235 -18.55 -13.09 -11.01
C THR A 235 -19.84 -13.61 -11.66
N LYS A 236 -20.54 -12.72 -12.38
CA LYS A 236 -21.65 -13.06 -13.29
C LYS A 236 -21.34 -12.67 -14.73
N VAL A 237 -20.07 -12.37 -15.01
CA VAL A 237 -19.64 -11.97 -16.34
C VAL A 237 -19.41 -13.23 -17.18
N ASP A 238 -20.09 -13.32 -18.30
CA ASP A 238 -19.91 -14.39 -19.27
C ASP A 238 -18.46 -14.41 -19.77
N PHE A 239 -17.85 -15.59 -19.84
CA PHE A 239 -16.51 -15.84 -20.40
C PHE A 239 -15.33 -15.04 -19.83
N LYS A 240 -15.52 -14.17 -18.84
CA LYS A 240 -14.45 -13.38 -18.22
C LYS A 240 -14.47 -13.48 -16.70
N GLY A 241 -13.39 -14.05 -16.16
CA GLY A 241 -13.10 -14.12 -14.75
C GLY A 241 -12.40 -12.87 -14.20
N PHE A 242 -12.07 -12.90 -12.92
CA PHE A 242 -11.19 -11.90 -12.31
C PHE A 242 -10.38 -12.49 -11.17
N THR A 243 -9.27 -11.83 -10.86
CA THR A 243 -8.48 -12.07 -9.66
C THR A 243 -8.48 -10.82 -8.79
N GLY A 244 -8.56 -11.02 -7.49
CA GLY A 244 -8.50 -9.98 -6.49
C GLY A 244 -7.74 -10.46 -5.26
N SER A 245 -7.27 -9.52 -4.46
CA SER A 245 -6.57 -9.83 -3.23
C SER A 245 -7.31 -9.30 -2.02
N VAL A 246 -7.06 -9.92 -0.87
CA VAL A 246 -7.47 -9.43 0.44
C VAL A 246 -6.26 -9.24 1.34
N ILE A 247 -6.29 -8.16 2.11
CA ILE A 247 -5.43 -7.91 3.26
C ILE A 247 -6.34 -7.59 4.44
N VAL A 248 -5.97 -8.07 5.62
CA VAL A 248 -6.68 -7.81 6.87
C VAL A 248 -5.80 -6.95 7.77
N VAL A 249 -6.34 -5.84 8.26
CA VAL A 249 -5.68 -4.96 9.23
C VAL A 249 -6.37 -5.10 10.57
N ILE A 250 -5.64 -5.48 11.59
CA ILE A 250 -6.11 -5.69 12.96
C ILE A 250 -5.59 -4.55 13.79
N TYR A 251 -6.48 -3.82 14.45
CA TYR A 251 -6.15 -2.75 15.38
C TYR A 251 -6.41 -3.22 16.81
N ASN A 252 -5.58 -2.74 17.74
CA ASN A 252 -5.82 -2.89 19.16
C ASN A 252 -6.16 -1.54 19.81
N ARG A 253 -6.75 -1.60 21.02
CA ARG A 253 -7.15 -0.41 21.80
C ARG A 253 -6.00 0.51 22.20
N GLU A 254 -4.77 0.04 22.05
CA GLU A 254 -3.54 0.75 22.41
C GLU A 254 -2.93 1.47 21.20
N GLY A 255 -3.63 1.49 20.05
CA GLY A 255 -3.19 2.18 18.83
C GLY A 255 -2.15 1.43 18.01
N ARG A 256 -1.92 0.14 18.30
CA ARG A 256 -1.03 -0.73 17.53
C ARG A 256 -1.82 -1.54 16.49
N SER A 257 -1.17 -1.96 15.42
CA SER A 257 -1.82 -2.76 14.39
C SER A 257 -0.97 -3.92 13.88
N HIS A 258 -1.64 -4.92 13.31
CA HIS A 258 -1.03 -6.01 12.56
C HIS A 258 -1.70 -6.14 11.20
N ILE A 259 -0.93 -6.47 10.19
CA ILE A 259 -1.40 -6.64 8.82
C ILE A 259 -1.10 -8.06 8.39
N SER A 260 -2.11 -8.75 7.88
CA SER A 260 -1.96 -10.08 7.33
C SER A 260 -1.07 -10.07 6.08
N GLY A 261 -0.59 -11.24 5.67
CA GLY A 261 -0.14 -11.44 4.30
C GLY A 261 -1.24 -11.06 3.29
N LYS A 262 -0.82 -10.76 2.04
CA LYS A 262 -1.74 -10.60 0.91
C LYS A 262 -2.19 -11.98 0.43
N HIS A 263 -3.49 -12.23 0.44
CA HIS A 263 -4.07 -13.44 -0.13
C HIS A 263 -4.76 -13.14 -1.45
N SER A 264 -4.41 -13.86 -2.50
CA SER A 264 -4.96 -13.65 -3.84
C SER A 264 -5.92 -14.77 -4.22
N PHE A 265 -7.13 -14.39 -4.63
CA PHE A 265 -8.20 -15.29 -5.05
C PHE A 265 -8.67 -14.95 -6.47
N GLY A 266 -9.34 -15.89 -7.11
CA GLY A 266 -9.85 -15.66 -8.45
C GLY A 266 -10.83 -16.71 -8.94
N VAL A 267 -11.71 -16.25 -9.83
CA VAL A 267 -12.78 -17.03 -10.46
C VAL A 267 -12.72 -16.85 -11.97
N ASP A 268 -13.28 -17.82 -12.68
CA ASP A 268 -13.46 -17.82 -14.14
C ASP A 268 -14.78 -17.12 -14.53
N GLY A 269 -15.04 -16.94 -15.83
CA GLY A 269 -16.33 -16.43 -16.30
C GLY A 269 -17.47 -17.44 -16.12
N ASP A 270 -18.71 -16.95 -16.02
CA ASP A 270 -19.89 -17.75 -15.63
C ASP A 270 -20.26 -18.85 -16.64
N LEU A 271 -19.93 -18.64 -17.91
CA LEU A 271 -20.20 -19.59 -19.00
C LEU A 271 -18.96 -20.36 -19.48
N ILE A 272 -17.85 -20.31 -18.74
CA ILE A 272 -16.65 -21.10 -19.09
C ILE A 272 -16.90 -22.57 -18.72
N PRO A 273 -16.89 -23.51 -19.69
CA PRO A 273 -17.07 -24.93 -19.39
C PRO A 273 -15.98 -25.43 -18.44
N GLY A 274 -16.37 -25.96 -17.28
CA GLY A 274 -15.46 -26.43 -16.23
C GLY A 274 -14.79 -25.32 -15.40
N GLY A 275 -15.02 -24.04 -15.73
CA GLY A 275 -14.58 -22.90 -14.94
C GLY A 275 -15.41 -22.73 -13.67
N ARG A 276 -14.84 -22.07 -12.66
CA ARG A 276 -15.56 -21.75 -11.42
C ARG A 276 -15.77 -20.24 -11.32
N SER A 277 -16.99 -19.78 -11.56
CA SER A 277 -17.39 -18.37 -11.42
C SER A 277 -17.73 -17.94 -9.99
N ASP A 278 -17.81 -18.91 -9.08
CA ASP A 278 -18.15 -18.75 -7.67
C ASP A 278 -17.26 -19.69 -6.83
N ARG A 279 -16.49 -19.12 -5.89
CA ARG A 279 -15.56 -19.86 -5.03
C ARG A 279 -15.51 -19.32 -3.62
N LYS A 280 -15.42 -20.22 -2.65
CA LYS A 280 -15.09 -19.91 -1.26
C LYS A 280 -13.76 -20.53 -0.91
N ASP A 281 -12.84 -19.71 -0.44
CA ASP A 281 -11.48 -20.13 -0.14
C ASP A 281 -11.17 -19.74 1.32
N PRO A 282 -11.09 -20.72 2.25
CA PRO A 282 -10.69 -20.49 3.62
C PRO A 282 -9.17 -20.29 3.72
N TRP A 283 -8.75 -19.42 4.63
CA TRP A 283 -7.35 -19.15 4.92
C TRP A 283 -7.14 -18.73 6.37
N ASP A 284 -5.93 -18.89 6.87
CA ASP A 284 -5.57 -18.53 8.23
C ASP A 284 -4.13 -18.03 8.34
N GLU A 285 -3.89 -17.24 9.38
CA GLU A 285 -2.58 -16.71 9.73
C GLU A 285 -2.41 -16.60 11.25
N SER A 286 -1.15 -16.47 11.68
CA SER A 286 -0.80 -16.15 13.06
C SER A 286 -0.65 -14.64 13.24
N VAL A 287 -1.33 -14.11 14.24
CA VAL A 287 -1.27 -12.72 14.68
C VAL A 287 -0.48 -12.66 15.99
N PRO A 288 0.45 -11.71 16.16
CA PRO A 288 1.15 -11.53 17.44
C PRO A 288 0.17 -11.41 18.61
N LEU A 289 0.40 -12.18 19.67
CA LEU A 289 -0.49 -12.25 20.85
C LEU A 289 -0.77 -10.88 21.48
N GLU A 290 0.21 -9.99 21.47
CA GLU A 290 0.10 -8.61 21.96
C GLU A 290 -0.90 -7.74 21.17
N ILE A 291 -1.18 -8.10 19.91
CA ILE A 291 -2.22 -7.46 19.09
C ILE A 291 -3.53 -8.23 19.27
N ALA A 292 -3.51 -9.55 19.06
CA ALA A 292 -4.71 -10.38 19.04
C ALA A 292 -5.47 -10.39 20.37
N SER A 293 -4.76 -10.49 21.50
CA SER A 293 -5.38 -10.49 22.84
C SER A 293 -6.05 -9.18 23.21
N LYS A 294 -5.74 -8.08 22.52
CA LYS A 294 -6.29 -6.74 22.76
C LYS A 294 -6.98 -6.14 21.55
N ALA A 295 -7.22 -6.95 20.52
CA ALA A 295 -7.86 -6.50 19.30
C ALA A 295 -9.25 -5.95 19.61
N ASP A 296 -9.60 -4.84 18.97
CA ASP A 296 -10.92 -4.22 19.11
C ASP A 296 -11.56 -3.85 17.77
N ARG A 297 -10.76 -3.70 16.71
CA ARG A 297 -11.24 -3.42 15.36
C ARG A 297 -10.45 -4.20 14.32
N VAL A 298 -11.15 -4.63 13.27
CA VAL A 298 -10.55 -5.26 12.10
C VAL A 298 -11.09 -4.57 10.85
N SER A 299 -10.21 -4.23 9.91
CA SER A 299 -10.54 -3.75 8.57
C SER A 299 -10.17 -4.81 7.54
N ILE A 300 -11.00 -4.95 6.51
CA ILE A 300 -10.81 -5.89 5.41
C ILE A 300 -10.66 -5.08 4.14
N ILE A 301 -9.58 -5.30 3.41
CA ILE A 301 -9.27 -4.50 2.23
C ILE A 301 -9.20 -5.42 1.03
N HIS A 302 -10.13 -5.23 0.08
CA HIS A 302 -10.12 -5.92 -1.20
C HIS A 302 -9.50 -5.04 -2.28
N SER A 303 -8.65 -5.63 -3.11
CA SER A 303 -8.03 -4.94 -4.24
C SER A 303 -8.07 -5.80 -5.49
N HIS A 304 -8.07 -5.17 -6.66
CA HIS A 304 -7.85 -5.92 -7.89
C HIS A 304 -6.39 -6.36 -7.95
N ASP A 305 -6.17 -7.66 -8.15
CA ASP A 305 -4.83 -8.26 -8.16
C ASP A 305 -4.69 -9.11 -9.42
N PRO A 306 -4.47 -8.49 -10.59
CA PRO A 306 -4.37 -9.19 -11.86
C PRO A 306 -3.13 -10.10 -11.85
N ASN A 307 -3.32 -11.37 -11.49
CA ASN A 307 -2.31 -12.39 -11.71
C ASN A 307 -2.43 -12.83 -13.17
N LEU A 308 -1.40 -12.57 -13.98
CA LEU A 308 -1.20 -13.21 -15.28
C LEU A 308 -1.04 -14.72 -15.05
N ARG A 309 -2.17 -15.43 -14.99
CA ARG A 309 -2.22 -16.90 -14.91
C ARG A 309 -2.16 -17.55 -16.28
N ILE A 310 -1.23 -17.10 -17.11
CA ILE A 310 -0.80 -17.83 -18.30
C ILE A 310 0.72 -17.75 -18.26
N THR A 311 1.39 -18.90 -18.13
CA THR A 311 2.85 -18.92 -18.33
C THR A 311 3.17 -18.38 -19.72
N ARG A 312 4.35 -17.77 -19.90
CA ARG A 312 4.75 -17.20 -21.20
C ARG A 312 4.64 -18.25 -22.32
N GLU A 313 4.90 -19.52 -22.00
CA GLU A 313 4.71 -20.66 -22.89
C GLU A 313 3.24 -20.90 -23.27
N GLN A 314 2.31 -20.88 -22.30
CA GLN A 314 0.87 -21.08 -22.55
C GLN A 314 0.23 -19.91 -23.34
N ALA A 315 0.77 -18.69 -23.19
CA ALA A 315 0.32 -17.53 -23.95
C ALA A 315 0.74 -17.65 -25.43
N ILE A 316 1.94 -18.19 -25.69
CA ILE A 316 2.44 -18.47 -27.03
C ILE A 316 1.63 -19.58 -27.71
N ASP A 317 1.23 -20.62 -26.98
CA ASP A 317 0.41 -21.70 -27.56
C ASP A 317 -1.03 -21.24 -27.87
N LEU A 318 -1.64 -20.39 -27.04
CA LEU A 318 -2.94 -19.78 -27.33
C LEU A 318 -2.90 -18.85 -28.55
N ILE A 319 -1.81 -18.10 -28.73
CA ILE A 319 -1.59 -17.25 -29.91
C ILE A 319 -1.37 -18.10 -31.17
N ARG A 320 -0.66 -19.24 -31.07
CA ARG A 320 -0.46 -20.18 -32.20
C ARG A 320 -1.78 -20.83 -32.63
N VAL A 321 -2.62 -21.26 -31.70
CA VAL A 321 -3.94 -21.83 -32.00
C VAL A 321 -4.88 -20.78 -32.61
N ALA A 322 -4.85 -19.54 -32.13
CA ALA A 322 -5.63 -18.45 -32.70
C ALA A 322 -5.19 -18.04 -34.11
N ILE A 323 -3.89 -18.11 -34.42
CA ILE A 323 -3.34 -17.85 -35.77
C ILE A 323 -3.69 -18.97 -36.75
N ILE A 324 -3.69 -20.23 -36.31
CA ILE A 324 -4.07 -21.38 -37.16
C ILE A 324 -5.57 -21.36 -37.49
N LEU A 325 -6.42 -20.96 -36.54
CA LEU A 325 -7.87 -20.89 -36.74
C LEU A 325 -8.33 -19.66 -37.56
N THR A 326 -7.51 -18.63 -37.66
CA THR A 326 -7.79 -17.44 -38.50
C THR A 326 -7.15 -17.49 -39.89
N ALA A 327 -6.25 -18.45 -40.14
CA ALA A 327 -5.66 -18.69 -41.46
C ALA A 327 -6.36 -19.79 -42.30
N ALA A 328 -7.35 -20.49 -41.72
CA ALA A 328 -8.13 -21.54 -42.37
C ALA A 328 -9.62 -21.18 -42.58
N ALA A 329 -9.98 -19.90 -42.41
CA ALA A 329 -11.29 -19.33 -42.70
C ALA A 329 -11.18 -18.23 -43.76
#